data_AF-A0A9N6WQX4-F1
#
_entry.id   AF-A0A9N6WQX4-F1
#
_cell.length_a   1.000
_cell.length_b   1.000
_cell.length_c   1.000
_cell.angle_alpha   90.00
_cell.angle_beta   90.00
_cell.angle_gamma   90.00
#
_symmetry.space_group_name_H-M   'P 1'
#
loop_
_entity.id
_entity.type
_entity.pdbx_description
1 polymer ?
#
loop_
_entity_poly.entity_id
_entity_poly.type
_entity_poly.pdbx_seq_one_letter_code
_entity_poly.pdbx_strand_id
1 'polypeptide(L)'
;MSGSGSKKQMKEKIVQIYEAYFKGEDQSLTNPNFWDEFFLLKPKPNVLESELIKLNSEQLLALKDNINLLFSKCVSMLNNEHHIRVAHSLLSLIGLIRGIYTRPPSDVGCDILDILVGLTSADLQLQLLIENCCDILSGELPSIVKTLCLRLILTMCSASDNISSNALIEHLMLHSIFEPLFQILCSSEGRTEHGRDAVLVMTFLTSYKRTIGANPYVVKLSLLDDELALTGYARVITNVLDEFNQKYVQARQAEPQNSWLSSLTSMVGSMFVSDEAALRIDQFKTIDSFLLSLYQAVFVNRHFMGILAHSQADLIPEPPIVTITDT
;
A
#
# COMPACT_ATOMS: atom_id res chain seq x y z
N MET A 1 -51.60 17.47 5.92
CA MET A 1 -51.18 16.54 7.00
C MET A 1 -50.39 15.43 6.33
N SER A 2 -49.07 15.61 6.27
CA SER A 2 -48.06 14.99 7.14
C SER A 2 -47.84 13.51 6.87
N GLY A 3 -46.62 13.19 6.45
CA GLY A 3 -46.12 11.82 6.37
C GLY A 3 -44.87 11.62 5.52
N SER A 4 -43.93 12.59 5.46
CA SER A 4 -42.60 12.30 4.91
C SER A 4 -41.82 11.49 5.94
N GLY A 5 -41.93 10.17 5.84
CA GLY A 5 -41.11 9.24 6.60
C GLY A 5 -39.69 9.24 6.04
N SER A 6 -38.83 10.12 6.53
CA SER A 6 -37.39 9.97 6.38
C SER A 6 -37.00 8.63 7.01
N LYS A 7 -36.79 7.61 6.18
CA LYS A 7 -36.12 6.37 6.58
C LYS A 7 -34.73 6.75 7.07
N LYS A 8 -34.60 6.94 8.38
CA LYS A 8 -33.33 7.12 9.09
C LYS A 8 -32.54 5.83 8.85
N GLN A 9 -31.64 5.83 7.86
CA GLN A 9 -30.75 4.70 7.62
C GLN A 9 -30.06 4.36 8.93
N MET A 10 -30.23 3.12 9.40
CA MET A 10 -29.63 2.65 10.64
C MET A 10 -28.11 2.64 10.44
N LYS A 11 -27.40 3.60 11.05
CA LYS A 11 -25.94 3.70 10.92
C LYS A 11 -25.29 2.47 11.57
N GLU A 12 -24.26 1.92 10.93
CA GLU A 12 -23.51 0.78 11.48
C GLU A 12 -22.80 1.14 12.80
N LYS A 13 -22.67 0.18 13.72
CA LYS A 13 -22.09 0.39 15.07
C LYS A 13 -20.70 1.02 14.99
N ILE A 14 -19.84 0.54 14.09
CA ILE A 14 -18.47 1.06 13.93
C ILE A 14 -18.42 2.53 13.52
N VAL A 15 -19.36 2.96 12.66
CA VAL A 15 -19.46 4.37 12.22
C VAL A 15 -19.86 5.26 13.38
N GLN A 16 -20.82 4.80 14.20
CA GLN A 16 -21.23 5.53 15.40
C GLN A 16 -20.09 5.64 16.41
N ILE A 17 -19.27 4.59 16.56
CA ILE A 17 -18.09 4.63 17.42
C ILE A 17 -17.09 5.67 16.92
N TYR A 18 -16.76 5.69 15.62
CA TYR A 18 -15.85 6.71 15.07
C TYR A 18 -16.38 8.14 15.31
N GLU A 19 -17.66 8.39 15.01
CA GLU A 19 -18.29 9.70 15.20
C GLU A 19 -18.27 10.15 16.67
N ALA A 20 -18.47 9.24 17.63
CA ALA A 20 -18.42 9.55 19.06
C ALA A 20 -16.98 9.76 19.54
N TYR A 21 -16.07 8.85 19.15
CA TYR A 21 -14.67 8.87 19.55
C TYR A 21 -13.97 10.18 19.13
N PHE A 22 -14.20 10.63 17.89
CA PHE A 22 -13.66 11.89 17.38
C PHE A 22 -14.48 13.15 17.77
N LYS A 23 -15.50 13.00 18.63
CA LYS A 23 -16.11 14.12 19.37
C LYS A 23 -15.60 14.24 20.80
N GLY A 24 -14.67 13.36 21.20
CA GLY A 24 -14.14 13.29 22.56
C GLY A 24 -14.95 12.38 23.50
N GLU A 25 -15.97 11.69 22.99
CA GLU A 25 -16.74 10.71 23.76
C GLU A 25 -16.00 9.36 23.78
N ASP A 26 -15.01 9.23 24.66
CA ASP A 26 -14.24 8.00 24.81
C ASP A 26 -14.98 6.96 25.68
N GLN A 27 -15.64 6.02 25.02
CA GLN A 27 -16.34 4.91 25.66
C GLN A 27 -15.39 3.91 26.33
N SER A 28 -14.10 3.89 25.96
CA SER A 28 -13.11 2.96 26.51
C SER A 28 -12.80 3.22 27.99
N LEU A 29 -13.04 4.44 28.47
CA LEU A 29 -12.91 4.80 29.89
C LEU A 29 -13.99 4.15 30.76
N THR A 30 -15.14 3.82 30.17
CA THR A 30 -16.30 3.28 30.90
C THR A 30 -16.49 1.77 30.68
N ASN A 31 -15.99 1.23 29.56
CA ASN A 31 -16.10 -0.18 29.23
C ASN A 31 -14.69 -0.80 29.08
N PRO A 32 -14.26 -1.67 30.01
CA PRO A 32 -12.94 -2.30 29.94
C PRO A 32 -12.77 -3.21 28.71
N ASN A 33 -13.86 -3.77 28.17
CA ASN A 33 -13.85 -4.65 27.00
C ASN A 33 -14.04 -3.88 25.68
N PHE A 34 -14.03 -2.54 25.71
CA PHE A 34 -14.31 -1.71 24.53
C PHE A 34 -13.40 -2.08 23.34
N TRP A 35 -12.09 -2.19 23.57
CA TRP A 35 -11.13 -2.46 22.49
C TRP A 35 -11.32 -3.86 21.90
N ASP A 36 -11.63 -4.86 22.74
CA ASP A 36 -11.94 -6.21 22.30
C ASP A 36 -13.18 -6.25 21.40
N GLU A 37 -14.22 -5.49 21.74
CA GLU A 37 -15.41 -5.34 20.89
C GLU A 37 -15.12 -4.54 19.62
N PHE A 38 -14.35 -3.46 19.74
CA PHE A 38 -14.00 -2.56 18.64
C PHE A 38 -13.32 -3.32 17.49
N PHE A 39 -12.30 -4.14 17.80
CA PHE A 39 -11.56 -4.89 16.78
C PHE A 39 -12.32 -6.11 16.24
N LEU A 40 -13.47 -6.47 16.81
CA LEU A 40 -14.38 -7.46 16.21
C LEU A 40 -15.29 -6.84 15.14
N LEU A 41 -15.51 -5.53 15.18
CA LEU A 41 -16.30 -4.83 14.18
C LEU A 41 -15.48 -4.60 12.91
N LYS A 42 -16.08 -4.85 11.74
CA LYS A 42 -15.44 -4.59 10.46
C LYS A 42 -15.13 -3.09 10.31
N PRO A 43 -13.85 -2.68 10.24
CA PRO A 43 -13.49 -1.28 10.17
C PRO A 43 -13.83 -0.68 8.80
N LYS A 44 -14.05 0.63 8.81
CA LYS A 44 -14.28 1.42 7.60
C LYS A 44 -13.22 2.50 7.49
N PRO A 45 -12.05 2.21 6.88
CA PRO A 45 -10.94 3.15 6.85
C PRO A 45 -11.32 4.49 6.23
N ASN A 46 -12.09 4.49 5.14
CA ASN A 46 -12.54 5.72 4.49
C ASN A 46 -13.44 6.59 5.38
N VAL A 47 -14.24 5.97 6.25
CA VAL A 47 -15.10 6.70 7.20
C VAL A 47 -14.25 7.27 8.33
N LEU A 48 -13.32 6.48 8.87
CA LEU A 48 -12.38 6.93 9.89
C LEU A 48 -11.52 8.10 9.38
N GLU A 49 -11.00 7.98 8.16
CA GLU A 49 -10.29 9.03 7.43
C GLU A 49 -11.16 10.29 7.28
N SER A 50 -12.42 10.13 6.85
CA SER A 50 -13.35 11.25 6.68
C SER A 50 -13.69 11.96 8.00
N GLU A 51 -13.87 11.22 9.10
CA GLU A 51 -14.11 11.81 10.42
C GLU A 51 -12.89 12.56 10.92
N LEU A 52 -11.69 12.01 10.69
CA LEU A 52 -10.45 12.72 10.99
C LEU A 52 -10.39 14.02 10.18
N ILE A 53 -10.49 13.99 8.85
CA ILE A 53 -10.36 15.18 7.97
C ILE A 53 -11.32 16.32 8.35
N LYS A 54 -12.49 16.03 8.91
CA LYS A 54 -13.47 17.05 9.35
C LYS A 54 -12.99 17.91 10.53
N LEU A 55 -12.05 17.41 11.33
CA LEU A 55 -11.58 18.14 12.52
C LEU A 55 -10.71 19.33 12.10
N ASN A 56 -10.88 20.47 12.77
CA ASN A 56 -9.94 21.58 12.64
C ASN A 56 -8.69 21.35 13.51
N SER A 57 -7.69 22.24 13.41
CA SER A 57 -6.41 22.12 14.12
C SER A 57 -6.57 22.06 15.65
N GLU A 58 -7.47 22.86 16.21
CA GLU A 58 -7.71 22.92 17.66
C GLU A 58 -8.36 21.63 18.18
N GLN A 59 -9.37 21.13 17.45
CA GLN A 59 -10.03 19.85 17.76
C GLN A 59 -9.06 18.68 17.63
N LEU A 60 -8.19 18.70 16.62
CA LEU A 60 -7.19 17.66 16.42
C LEU A 60 -6.19 17.60 17.58
N LEU A 61 -5.74 18.76 18.05
CA LEU A 61 -4.88 18.87 19.24
C LEU A 61 -5.59 18.39 20.50
N ALA A 62 -6.86 18.74 20.68
CA ALA A 62 -7.66 18.29 21.82
C ALA A 62 -7.89 16.77 21.82
N LEU A 63 -7.89 16.13 20.66
CA LEU A 63 -8.08 14.69 20.48
C LEU A 63 -6.77 13.91 20.32
N LYS A 64 -5.62 14.58 20.49
CA LYS A 64 -4.30 13.96 20.33
C LYS A 64 -4.15 12.69 21.15
N ASP A 65 -4.50 12.73 22.44
CA ASP A 65 -4.36 11.57 23.32
C ASP A 65 -5.25 10.39 22.87
N ASN A 66 -6.46 10.68 22.36
CA ASN A 66 -7.36 9.68 21.80
C ASN A 66 -6.77 9.06 20.52
N ILE A 67 -6.17 9.87 19.64
CA ILE A 67 -5.52 9.41 18.42
C ILE A 67 -4.32 8.52 18.76
N ASN A 68 -3.46 8.96 19.69
CA ASN A 68 -2.31 8.19 20.15
C ASN A 68 -2.75 6.86 20.80
N LEU A 69 -3.82 6.87 21.60
CA LEU A 69 -4.37 5.68 22.21
C LEU A 69 -4.89 4.70 21.15
N LEU A 70 -5.67 5.18 20.17
CA LEU A 70 -6.16 4.35 19.08
C LEU A 70 -5.01 3.73 18.28
N PHE A 71 -3.98 4.52 17.94
CA PHE A 71 -2.79 4.02 17.27
C PHE A 71 -2.12 2.90 18.07
N SER A 72 -1.84 3.16 19.35
CA SER A 72 -1.19 2.20 20.24
C SER A 72 -1.99 0.91 20.41
N LYS A 73 -3.32 1.02 20.54
CA LYS A 73 -4.20 -0.15 20.62
C LYS A 73 -4.19 -0.96 19.33
N CYS A 74 -4.19 -0.31 18.17
CA CYS A 74 -4.06 -1.03 16.91
C CYS A 74 -2.74 -1.78 16.80
N VAL A 75 -1.62 -1.15 17.18
CA VAL A 75 -0.29 -1.80 17.20
C VAL A 75 -0.29 -3.00 18.15
N SER A 76 -0.84 -2.86 19.36
CA SER A 76 -0.91 -3.96 20.33
C SER A 76 -1.73 -5.16 19.84
N MET A 77 -2.70 -4.94 18.96
CA MET A 77 -3.55 -6.00 18.39
C MET A 77 -2.91 -6.76 17.23
N LEU A 78 -1.76 -6.30 16.70
CA LEU A 78 -1.08 -7.00 15.61
C LEU A 78 -0.49 -8.34 16.04
N ASN A 79 -0.14 -8.48 17.33
CA ASN A 79 0.35 -9.72 17.92
C ASN A 79 -0.76 -10.57 18.56
N ASN A 80 -2.01 -10.45 18.08
CA ASN A 80 -3.14 -11.19 18.61
C ASN A 80 -3.34 -12.51 17.85
N GLU A 81 -3.67 -13.59 18.58
CA GLU A 81 -3.97 -14.89 17.97
C GLU A 81 -5.18 -14.86 17.03
N HIS A 82 -6.11 -13.92 17.25
CA HIS A 82 -7.32 -13.82 16.46
C HIS A 82 -7.11 -13.01 15.18
N HIS A 83 -6.89 -13.69 14.06
CA HIS A 83 -6.53 -13.08 12.76
C HIS A 83 -7.50 -11.98 12.28
N ILE A 84 -8.79 -12.06 12.60
CA ILE A 84 -9.76 -11.00 12.25
C ILE A 84 -9.43 -9.69 12.99
N ARG A 85 -9.00 -9.75 14.25
CA ARG A 85 -8.63 -8.56 15.02
C ARG A 85 -7.35 -7.94 14.47
N VAL A 86 -6.39 -8.77 14.08
CA VAL A 86 -5.16 -8.34 13.38
C VAL A 86 -5.52 -7.64 12.05
N ALA A 87 -6.37 -8.27 11.23
CA ALA A 87 -6.80 -7.67 9.96
C ALA A 87 -7.53 -6.33 10.17
N HIS A 88 -8.40 -6.25 11.19
CA HIS A 88 -9.15 -5.05 11.50
C HIS A 88 -8.28 -3.94 12.11
N SER A 89 -7.25 -4.28 12.89
CA SER A 89 -6.31 -3.29 13.40
C SER A 89 -5.42 -2.73 12.29
N LEU A 90 -4.94 -3.56 11.35
CA LEU A 90 -4.23 -3.12 10.14
C LEU A 90 -5.06 -2.12 9.32
N LEU A 91 -6.34 -2.43 9.07
CA LEU A 91 -7.26 -1.54 8.35
C LEU A 91 -7.51 -0.23 9.10
N SER A 92 -7.61 -0.28 10.43
CA SER A 92 -7.79 0.92 11.24
C SER A 92 -6.55 1.80 11.22
N LEU A 93 -5.34 1.22 11.26
CA LEU A 93 -4.07 1.94 11.09
C LEU A 93 -3.98 2.62 9.72
N ILE A 94 -4.36 1.93 8.64
CA ILE A 94 -4.39 2.52 7.28
C ILE A 94 -5.28 3.76 7.26
N GLY A 95 -6.50 3.68 7.78
CA GLY A 95 -7.41 4.83 7.82
C GLY A 95 -6.89 5.96 8.69
N LEU A 96 -6.24 5.63 9.81
CA LEU A 96 -5.73 6.61 10.78
C LEU A 96 -4.55 7.38 10.20
N ILE A 97 -3.57 6.68 9.62
CA ILE A 97 -2.41 7.30 8.98
C ILE A 97 -2.88 8.19 7.83
N ARG A 98 -3.79 7.72 6.96
CA ARG A 98 -4.33 8.54 5.87
C ARG A 98 -5.04 9.79 6.39
N GLY A 99 -5.97 9.66 7.33
CA GLY A 99 -6.74 10.80 7.84
C GLY A 99 -5.89 11.87 8.53
N ILE A 100 -4.72 11.51 9.05
CA ILE A 100 -3.76 12.45 9.64
C ILE A 100 -2.84 13.07 8.57
N TYR A 101 -2.27 12.26 7.68
CA TYR A 101 -1.28 12.70 6.70
C TYR A 101 -1.85 13.35 5.43
N THR A 102 -3.12 13.11 5.09
CA THR A 102 -3.79 13.78 3.96
C THR A 102 -4.02 15.28 4.21
N ARG A 103 -3.79 15.76 5.43
CA ARG A 103 -3.94 17.16 5.78
C ARG A 103 -2.76 18.00 5.28
N PRO A 104 -3.00 19.22 4.78
CA PRO A 104 -1.91 20.10 4.40
C PRO A 104 -1.08 20.46 5.66
N PRO A 105 0.26 20.50 5.56
CA PRO A 105 1.13 20.81 6.69
C PRO A 105 0.84 22.16 7.36
N SER A 106 0.26 23.10 6.62
CA SER A 106 -0.15 24.42 7.12
C SER A 106 -1.34 24.36 8.09
N ASP A 107 -2.21 23.34 7.98
CA ASP A 107 -3.36 23.15 8.88
C ASP A 107 -2.92 22.53 10.20
N VAL A 108 -1.76 21.89 10.24
CA VAL A 108 -1.27 21.18 11.40
C VAL A 108 -0.18 22.04 12.02
N GLY A 109 -0.56 22.93 12.94
CA GLY A 109 0.38 23.81 13.67
C GLY A 109 1.37 23.08 14.60
N CYS A 110 1.58 21.77 14.39
CA CYS A 110 2.38 20.87 15.20
C CYS A 110 2.92 19.71 14.34
N ASP A 111 3.82 18.92 14.90
CA ASP A 111 4.39 17.76 14.23
C ASP A 111 3.30 16.69 13.99
N ILE A 112 3.11 16.30 12.73
CA ILE A 112 2.14 15.28 12.31
C ILE A 112 2.41 13.94 13.03
N LEU A 113 3.69 13.60 13.23
CA LEU A 113 4.08 12.37 13.92
C LEU A 113 3.69 12.42 15.40
N ASP A 114 3.81 13.59 16.03
CA ASP A 114 3.39 13.82 17.41
C ASP A 114 1.87 13.66 17.56
N ILE A 115 1.07 14.15 16.62
CA ILE A 115 -0.38 13.91 16.65
C ILE A 115 -0.71 12.43 16.49
N LEU A 116 -0.01 11.70 15.62
CA LEU A 116 -0.33 10.32 15.31
C LEU A 116 0.06 9.38 16.46
N VAL A 117 1.30 9.48 16.94
CA VAL A 117 1.90 8.49 17.86
C VAL A 117 2.30 9.08 19.21
N GLY A 118 2.51 10.40 19.27
CA GLY A 118 3.02 11.11 20.44
C GLY A 118 4.56 11.08 20.51
N LEU A 119 5.18 12.24 20.77
CA LEU A 119 6.64 12.40 20.78
C LEU A 119 7.38 11.41 21.70
N THR A 120 6.84 11.12 22.89
CA THR A 120 7.51 10.26 23.87
C THR A 120 7.44 8.78 23.52
N SER A 121 6.44 8.37 22.74
CA SER A 121 6.15 6.97 22.40
C SER A 121 6.44 6.64 20.94
N ALA A 122 6.75 7.62 20.10
CA ALA A 122 6.94 7.45 18.65
C ALA A 122 7.92 6.33 18.32
N ASP A 123 9.16 6.41 18.83
CA ASP A 123 10.22 5.43 18.55
C ASP A 123 9.78 4.01 18.91
N LEU A 124 9.30 3.80 20.14
CA LEU A 124 8.91 2.48 20.64
C LEU A 124 7.68 1.92 19.89
N GLN A 125 6.64 2.73 19.66
CA GLN A 125 5.42 2.26 19.01
C GLN A 125 5.65 1.97 17.52
N LEU A 126 6.49 2.76 16.84
CA LEU A 126 6.83 2.53 15.44
C LEU A 126 7.79 1.36 15.28
N GLN A 127 8.74 1.19 16.20
CA GLN A 127 9.56 -0.03 16.27
C GLN A 127 8.67 -1.27 16.40
N LEU A 128 7.77 -1.29 17.39
CA LEU A 128 6.84 -2.41 17.60
C LEU A 128 5.94 -2.64 16.39
N LEU A 129 5.45 -1.57 15.74
CA LEU A 129 4.65 -1.69 14.52
C LEU A 129 5.44 -2.39 13.42
N ILE A 130 6.69 -1.97 13.19
CA ILE A 130 7.54 -2.53 12.13
C ILE A 130 7.93 -3.97 12.43
N GLU A 131 8.28 -4.29 13.68
CA GLU A 131 8.58 -5.67 14.12
C GLU A 131 7.37 -6.60 13.90
N ASN A 132 6.17 -6.18 14.34
CA ASN A 132 4.95 -6.94 14.08
C ASN A 132 4.67 -7.11 12.58
N CYS A 133 4.98 -6.10 11.75
CA CYS A 133 4.85 -6.23 10.30
C CYS A 133 5.83 -7.28 9.74
N CYS A 134 7.08 -7.31 10.23
CA CYS A 134 8.04 -8.35 9.85
C CYS A 134 7.53 -9.75 10.21
N ASP A 135 7.00 -9.93 11.42
CA ASP A 135 6.45 -11.19 11.88
C ASP A 135 5.22 -11.61 11.06
N ILE A 136 4.34 -10.66 10.72
CA ILE A 136 3.16 -10.93 9.88
C ILE A 136 3.55 -11.40 8.48
N LEU A 137 4.52 -10.73 7.85
CA LEU A 137 4.94 -11.04 6.48
C LEU A 137 5.71 -12.37 6.41
N SER A 138 6.55 -12.65 7.41
CA SER A 138 7.40 -13.84 7.46
C SER A 138 6.65 -15.08 8.00
N GLY A 139 5.62 -14.87 8.84
CA GLY A 139 4.87 -15.93 9.49
C GLY A 139 3.82 -16.63 8.63
N GLU A 140 3.17 -17.65 9.20
CA GLU A 140 2.11 -18.45 8.55
C GLU A 140 0.71 -17.84 8.77
N LEU A 141 0.56 -16.55 8.50
CA LEU A 141 -0.71 -15.86 8.59
C LEU A 141 -1.49 -15.91 7.26
N PRO A 142 -2.83 -15.80 7.29
CA PRO A 142 -3.64 -15.78 6.07
C PRO A 142 -3.17 -14.71 5.08
N SER A 143 -3.20 -15.04 3.79
CA SER A 143 -2.81 -14.15 2.68
C SER A 143 -3.41 -12.74 2.78
N ILE A 144 -4.69 -12.64 3.16
CA ILE A 144 -5.36 -11.34 3.35
C ILE A 144 -4.69 -10.47 4.42
N VAL A 145 -4.17 -11.04 5.51
CA VAL A 145 -3.47 -10.30 6.57
C VAL A 145 -2.13 -9.77 6.03
N LYS A 146 -1.40 -10.58 5.27
CA LYS A 146 -0.16 -10.15 4.60
C LYS A 146 -0.41 -9.03 3.59
N THR A 147 -1.45 -9.13 2.79
CA THR A 147 -1.87 -8.04 1.87
C THR A 147 -2.19 -6.75 2.63
N LEU A 148 -2.91 -6.84 3.74
CA LEU A 148 -3.23 -5.67 4.56
C LEU A 148 -1.97 -5.07 5.22
N CYS A 149 -1.01 -5.91 5.63
CA CYS A 149 0.26 -5.47 6.17
C CYS A 149 1.10 -4.73 5.12
N LEU A 150 1.25 -5.28 3.92
CA LEU A 150 1.93 -4.59 2.81
C LEU A 150 1.24 -3.28 2.44
N ARG A 151 -0.10 -3.25 2.43
CA ARG A 151 -0.87 -2.02 2.19
C ARG A 151 -0.66 -0.97 3.28
N LEU A 152 -0.51 -1.39 4.53
CA LEU A 152 -0.16 -0.49 5.63
C LEU A 152 1.23 0.10 5.42
N ILE A 153 2.23 -0.74 5.10
CA ILE A 153 3.59 -0.28 4.82
C ILE A 153 3.61 0.67 3.63
N LEU A 154 2.92 0.36 2.53
CA LEU A 154 2.78 1.27 1.39
C LEU A 154 2.15 2.60 1.80
N THR A 155 1.12 2.57 2.65
CA THR A 155 0.47 3.78 3.19
C THR A 155 1.45 4.59 4.04
N MET A 156 2.32 3.95 4.83
CA MET A 156 3.38 4.63 5.57
C MET A 156 4.41 5.25 4.63
N CYS A 157 4.83 4.54 3.58
CA CYS A 157 5.78 5.04 2.59
C CYS A 157 5.22 6.22 1.78
N SER A 158 3.95 6.17 1.42
CA SER A 158 3.29 7.20 0.61
C SER A 158 2.60 8.28 1.44
N ALA A 159 2.89 8.38 2.74
CA ALA A 159 2.18 9.29 3.64
C ALA A 159 2.49 10.78 3.37
N SER A 160 3.69 11.10 2.86
CA SER A 160 4.07 12.47 2.52
C SER A 160 4.30 12.61 1.01
N ASP A 161 3.91 13.74 0.44
CA ASP A 161 4.15 14.07 -0.98
C ASP A 161 5.65 14.08 -1.32
N ASN A 162 6.49 14.50 -0.37
CA ASN A 162 7.93 14.39 -0.50
C ASN A 162 8.43 13.20 0.33
N ILE A 163 8.89 12.17 -0.39
CA ILE A 163 9.42 10.95 0.21
C ILE A 163 10.53 11.23 1.24
N SER A 164 11.36 12.25 1.00
CA SER A 164 12.54 12.55 1.84
C SER A 164 12.16 13.20 3.18
N SER A 165 10.98 13.82 3.28
CA SER A 165 10.44 14.41 4.52
C SER A 165 9.50 13.47 5.27
N ASN A 166 9.33 12.23 4.81
CA ASN A 166 8.43 11.28 5.44
C ASN A 166 9.07 10.65 6.69
N ALA A 167 8.67 11.12 7.87
CA ALA A 167 9.17 10.61 9.15
C ALA A 167 8.88 9.10 9.37
N LEU A 168 7.81 8.55 8.77
CA LEU A 168 7.51 7.11 8.89
C LEU A 168 8.53 6.25 8.13
N ILE A 169 9.03 6.74 6.99
CA ILE A 169 10.11 6.05 6.25
C ILE A 169 11.40 6.08 7.05
N GLU A 170 11.69 7.18 7.76
CA GLU A 170 12.89 7.27 8.59
C GLU A 170 12.94 6.15 9.65
N HIS A 171 11.79 5.81 10.25
CA HIS A 171 11.70 4.67 11.18
C HIS A 171 11.87 3.32 10.48
N LEU A 172 11.38 3.17 9.24
CA LEU A 172 11.66 1.99 8.40
C LEU A 172 13.14 1.88 7.99
N MET A 173 13.90 2.98 8.00
CA MET A 173 15.36 2.93 7.80
C MET A 173 16.09 2.41 9.04
N LEU A 174 15.55 2.64 10.24
CA LEU A 174 16.10 2.14 11.50
C LEU A 174 15.76 0.66 11.72
N HIS A 175 14.49 0.29 11.49
CA HIS A 175 13.99 -1.07 11.63
C HIS A 175 13.65 -1.64 10.25
N SER A 176 14.49 -2.55 9.77
CA SER A 176 14.45 -2.95 8.36
C SER A 176 13.45 -4.08 8.10
N ILE A 177 12.53 -3.84 7.15
CA ILE A 177 11.59 -4.86 6.63
C ILE A 177 12.12 -5.59 5.38
N PHE A 178 13.41 -5.43 5.06
CA PHE A 178 13.98 -5.96 3.81
C PHE A 178 13.85 -7.47 3.71
N GLU A 179 14.15 -8.20 4.79
CA GLU A 179 14.17 -9.66 4.80
C GLU A 179 12.79 -10.29 4.52
N PRO A 180 11.70 -9.88 5.19
CA PRO A 180 10.36 -10.36 4.84
C PRO A 180 9.96 -10.09 3.37
N LEU A 181 10.28 -8.90 2.85
CA LEU A 181 9.98 -8.55 1.45
C LEU A 181 10.76 -9.42 0.47
N PHE A 182 12.02 -9.70 0.82
CA PHE A 182 12.88 -10.60 0.06
C PHE A 182 12.33 -12.02 0.05
N GLN A 183 11.92 -12.57 1.19
CA GLN A 183 11.32 -13.90 1.30
C GLN A 183 10.04 -14.05 0.45
N ILE A 184 9.20 -13.01 0.39
CA ILE A 184 8.03 -12.97 -0.50
C ILE A 184 8.45 -13.19 -1.96
N LEU A 185 9.53 -12.53 -2.41
CA LEU A 185 10.04 -12.64 -3.77
C LEU A 185 10.71 -14.00 -4.05
N CYS A 186 11.22 -14.68 -3.03
CA CYS A 186 11.78 -16.03 -3.19
C CYS A 186 10.71 -17.09 -3.45
N SER A 187 9.54 -16.98 -2.81
CA SER A 187 8.46 -17.96 -2.95
C SER A 187 7.60 -17.75 -4.20
N SER A 188 7.16 -18.82 -4.86
CA SER A 188 6.29 -18.70 -6.04
C SER A 188 4.89 -18.19 -5.69
N GLU A 189 4.35 -18.62 -4.55
CA GLU A 189 3.05 -18.19 -4.03
C GLU A 189 3.11 -16.72 -3.61
N GLY A 190 4.11 -16.34 -2.81
CA GLY A 190 4.30 -14.96 -2.37
C GLY A 190 4.51 -13.99 -3.54
N ARG A 191 5.26 -14.37 -4.58
CA ARG A 191 5.38 -13.55 -5.79
C ARG A 191 4.04 -13.29 -6.47
N THR A 192 3.20 -14.31 -6.57
CA THR A 192 1.92 -14.22 -7.27
C THR A 192 0.94 -13.35 -6.48
N GLU A 193 0.84 -13.55 -5.17
CA GLU A 193 -0.16 -12.88 -4.34
C GLU A 193 0.29 -11.50 -3.83
N HIS A 194 1.58 -11.34 -3.57
CA HIS A 194 2.12 -10.20 -2.80
C HIS A 194 3.33 -9.53 -3.47
N GLY A 195 3.86 -10.11 -4.54
CA GLY A 195 5.09 -9.62 -5.18
C GLY A 195 4.97 -8.19 -5.68
N ARG A 196 3.81 -7.79 -6.20
CA ARG A 196 3.57 -6.41 -6.69
C ARG A 196 3.77 -5.38 -5.58
N ASP A 197 3.08 -5.57 -4.46
CA ASP A 197 3.18 -4.67 -3.32
C ASP A 197 4.58 -4.70 -2.72
N ALA A 198 5.21 -5.88 -2.64
CA ALA A 198 6.58 -6.02 -2.14
C ALA A 198 7.61 -5.24 -2.99
N VAL A 199 7.49 -5.31 -4.32
CA VAL A 199 8.34 -4.54 -5.25
C VAL A 199 8.10 -3.03 -5.08
N LEU A 200 6.85 -2.59 -4.96
CA LEU A 200 6.53 -1.18 -4.75
C LEU A 200 7.07 -0.66 -3.42
N VAL A 201 6.91 -1.41 -2.33
CA VAL A 201 7.50 -1.08 -1.03
C VAL A 201 9.01 -0.96 -1.16
N MET A 202 9.68 -1.93 -1.79
CA MET A 202 11.12 -1.89 -2.01
C MET A 202 11.53 -0.65 -2.80
N THR A 203 10.77 -0.30 -3.84
CA THR A 203 11.00 0.89 -4.67
C THR A 203 10.90 2.17 -3.84
N PHE A 204 9.88 2.34 -3.00
CA PHE A 204 9.79 3.49 -2.09
C PHE A 204 11.01 3.57 -1.17
N LEU A 205 11.38 2.45 -0.55
CA LEU A 205 12.47 2.42 0.41
C LEU A 205 13.82 2.68 -0.24
N THR A 206 14.09 2.18 -1.44
CA THR A 206 15.31 2.49 -2.19
C THR A 206 15.32 3.90 -2.78
N SER A 207 14.15 4.48 -3.05
CA SER A 207 14.00 5.86 -3.53
C SER A 207 14.31 6.92 -2.46
N TYR A 208 14.21 6.56 -1.18
CA TYR A 208 14.36 7.50 -0.08
C TYR A 208 15.78 8.07 -0.02
N LYS A 209 15.89 9.40 -0.15
CA LYS A 209 17.16 10.12 -0.07
C LYS A 209 17.42 10.55 1.36
N ARG A 210 18.19 9.73 2.07
CA ARG A 210 18.55 9.98 3.45
C ARG A 210 19.51 11.19 3.54
N THR A 211 19.25 12.06 4.51
CA THR A 211 20.07 13.25 4.78
C THR A 211 21.41 12.89 5.44
N ILE A 212 21.43 11.83 6.24
CA ILE A 212 22.59 11.37 7.01
C ILE A 212 22.85 9.89 6.73
N GLY A 213 24.06 9.57 6.27
CA GLY A 213 24.50 8.21 6.00
C GLY A 213 23.88 7.58 4.75
N ALA A 214 24.28 6.34 4.46
CA ALA A 214 23.73 5.60 3.33
C ALA A 214 22.32 5.09 3.62
N ASN A 215 21.52 4.93 2.57
CA ASN A 215 20.24 4.25 2.65
C ASN A 215 20.48 2.73 2.81
N PRO A 216 20.04 2.10 3.91
CA PRO A 216 20.30 0.69 4.17
C PRO A 216 19.63 -0.25 3.15
N TYR A 217 18.49 0.12 2.58
CA TYR A 217 17.83 -0.68 1.54
C TYR A 217 18.60 -0.67 0.23
N VAL A 218 19.19 0.47 -0.14
CA VAL A 218 20.09 0.55 -1.30
C VAL A 218 21.33 -0.32 -1.08
N VAL A 219 21.94 -0.26 0.11
CA VAL A 219 23.09 -1.09 0.47
C VAL A 219 22.72 -2.58 0.41
N LYS A 220 21.64 -3.00 1.08
CA LYS A 220 21.19 -4.40 1.07
C LYS A 220 20.85 -4.89 -0.34
N LEU A 221 20.13 -4.11 -1.14
CA LEU A 221 19.79 -4.47 -2.51
C LEU A 221 21.03 -4.56 -3.41
N SER A 222 22.01 -3.67 -3.25
CA SER A 222 23.24 -3.70 -4.05
C SER A 222 24.16 -4.88 -3.73
N LEU A 223 24.15 -5.35 -2.48
CA LEU A 223 24.89 -6.53 -2.04
C LEU A 223 24.18 -7.84 -2.34
N LEU A 224 22.92 -7.79 -2.76
CA LEU A 224 22.12 -8.97 -3.01
C LEU A 224 22.67 -9.80 -4.18
N ASP A 225 22.99 -11.06 -3.91
CA ASP A 225 23.53 -12.04 -4.85
C ASP A 225 22.66 -13.28 -5.03
N ASP A 226 21.57 -13.41 -4.26
CA ASP A 226 20.60 -14.49 -4.43
C ASP A 226 19.88 -14.38 -5.78
N GLU A 227 20.28 -15.24 -6.72
CA GLU A 227 19.72 -15.29 -8.07
C GLU A 227 18.23 -15.62 -8.08
N LEU A 228 17.75 -16.47 -7.16
CA LEU A 228 16.36 -16.90 -7.12
C LEU A 228 15.45 -15.71 -6.76
N ALA A 229 15.87 -14.93 -5.78
CA ALA A 229 15.14 -13.74 -5.37
C ALA A 229 15.22 -12.61 -6.40
N LEU A 230 16.39 -12.37 -6.99
CA LEU A 230 16.56 -11.38 -8.07
C LEU A 230 15.74 -11.76 -9.29
N THR A 231 15.70 -13.04 -9.65
CA THR A 231 14.82 -13.57 -10.70
C THR A 231 13.36 -13.39 -10.32
N GLY A 232 13.01 -13.62 -9.05
CA GLY A 232 11.69 -13.37 -8.51
C GLY A 232 11.25 -11.92 -8.65
N TYR A 233 12.11 -10.98 -8.27
CA TYR A 233 11.91 -9.54 -8.45
C TYR A 233 11.72 -9.20 -9.93
N ALA A 234 12.65 -9.60 -10.79
CA ALA A 234 12.59 -9.35 -12.22
C ALA A 234 11.29 -9.89 -12.84
N ARG A 235 10.87 -11.10 -12.44
CA ARG A 235 9.64 -11.72 -12.94
C ARG A 235 8.38 -10.97 -12.53
N VAL A 236 8.32 -10.42 -11.32
CA VAL A 236 7.19 -9.57 -10.90
C VAL A 236 7.11 -8.33 -11.79
N ILE A 237 8.22 -7.64 -12.04
CA ILE A 237 8.25 -6.47 -12.94
C ILE A 237 7.81 -6.88 -14.34
N THR A 238 8.41 -7.92 -14.91
CA THR A 238 8.12 -8.40 -16.27
C THR A 238 6.65 -8.75 -16.42
N ASN A 239 6.06 -9.47 -15.45
CA ASN A 239 4.64 -9.83 -15.49
C ASN A 239 3.73 -8.58 -15.51
N VAL A 240 4.03 -7.57 -14.69
CA VAL A 240 3.22 -6.34 -14.65
C VAL A 240 3.34 -5.55 -15.96
N LEU A 241 4.56 -5.43 -16.50
CA LEU A 241 4.78 -4.74 -17.77
C LEU A 241 4.17 -5.51 -18.95
N ASP A 242 4.21 -6.84 -18.94
CA ASP A 242 3.59 -7.67 -19.96
C ASP A 242 2.06 -7.56 -19.91
N GLU A 243 1.44 -7.65 -18.72
CA GLU A 243 0.01 -7.40 -18.56
C GLU A 243 -0.40 -6.02 -19.08
N PHE A 244 0.43 -5.00 -18.86
CA PHE A 244 0.16 -3.69 -19.42
C PHE A 244 0.27 -3.69 -20.95
N ASN A 245 1.34 -4.25 -21.51
CA ASN A 245 1.52 -4.32 -22.96
C ASN A 245 0.36 -5.07 -23.63
N GLN A 246 -0.08 -6.19 -23.05
CA GLN A 246 -1.24 -6.94 -23.54
C GLN A 246 -2.52 -6.08 -23.53
N LYS A 247 -2.80 -5.40 -22.41
CA LYS A 247 -3.96 -4.48 -22.30
C LYS A 247 -3.87 -3.32 -23.30
N TYR A 248 -2.69 -2.76 -23.50
CA TYR A 248 -2.44 -1.68 -24.45
C TYR A 248 -2.71 -2.13 -25.89
N VAL A 249 -2.19 -3.30 -26.29
CA VAL A 249 -2.43 -3.89 -27.62
C VAL A 249 -3.93 -4.16 -27.82
N GLN A 250 -4.61 -4.75 -26.82
CA GLN A 250 -6.04 -4.99 -26.88
C GLN A 250 -6.84 -3.69 -27.03
N ALA A 251 -6.50 -2.64 -26.28
CA ALA A 251 -7.15 -1.34 -26.39
C ALA A 251 -6.98 -0.71 -27.78
N ARG A 252 -5.78 -0.83 -28.38
CA ARG A 252 -5.53 -0.34 -29.75
C ARG A 252 -6.21 -1.14 -30.85
N GLN A 253 -6.43 -2.43 -30.63
CA GLN A 253 -7.18 -3.28 -31.57
C GLN A 253 -8.69 -3.11 -31.44
N ALA A 254 -9.17 -2.73 -30.25
CA ALA A 254 -10.57 -2.40 -30.00
C ALA A 254 -10.96 -1.00 -30.50
N GLU A 255 -10.00 -0.08 -30.71
CA GLU A 255 -10.25 1.13 -31.48
C GLU A 255 -10.53 0.76 -32.94
N PRO A 256 -11.73 1.06 -33.48
CA PRO A 256 -12.06 0.68 -34.84
C PRO A 256 -11.17 1.44 -35.83
N GLN A 257 -10.17 0.74 -36.39
CA GLN A 257 -9.56 1.09 -37.66
C GLN A 257 -10.66 1.06 -38.73
N ASN A 258 -11.21 2.23 -39.06
CA ASN A 258 -12.17 2.58 -40.12
C ASN A 258 -13.52 3.07 -39.59
N SER A 259 -13.57 4.32 -39.14
CA SER A 259 -14.83 5.06 -39.25
C SER A 259 -14.67 6.57 -39.15
N TRP A 260 -14.17 7.18 -40.22
CA TRP A 260 -14.33 8.62 -40.48
C TRP A 260 -15.80 9.06 -40.57
N LEU A 261 -16.77 8.12 -40.52
CA LEU A 261 -18.21 8.39 -40.52
C LEU A 261 -18.90 8.13 -39.15
N SER A 262 -18.23 7.55 -38.13
CA SER A 262 -18.87 7.31 -36.82
C SER A 262 -18.82 8.52 -35.87
N SER A 263 -17.99 9.51 -36.16
CA SER A 263 -17.83 10.72 -35.34
C SER A 263 -19.11 11.56 -35.20
N LEU A 264 -20.09 11.38 -36.09
CA LEU A 264 -21.38 12.08 -36.00
C LEU A 264 -22.42 11.37 -35.12
N THR A 265 -22.25 10.09 -34.78
CA THR A 265 -23.20 9.34 -33.93
C THR A 265 -22.75 9.28 -32.46
N SER A 266 -21.47 9.55 -32.16
CA SER A 266 -20.92 9.46 -30.79
C SER A 266 -21.25 10.65 -29.88
N MET A 267 -21.84 11.74 -30.39
CA MET A 267 -22.14 12.94 -29.57
C MET A 267 -23.34 12.78 -28.61
N VAL A 268 -24.03 11.64 -28.59
CA VAL A 268 -25.17 11.39 -27.68
C VAL A 268 -24.80 10.43 -26.51
N GLY A 269 -23.54 9.98 -26.43
CA GLY A 269 -23.11 8.95 -25.44
C GLY A 269 -22.11 9.41 -24.37
N SER A 270 -21.98 10.71 -24.08
CA SER A 270 -20.89 11.28 -23.27
C SER A 270 -20.87 10.92 -21.77
N MET A 271 -21.76 10.04 -21.29
CA MET A 271 -21.77 9.62 -19.89
C MET A 271 -20.91 8.36 -19.61
N PHE A 272 -20.45 7.63 -20.63
CA PHE A 272 -19.65 6.40 -20.46
C PHE A 272 -18.14 6.58 -20.70
N VAL A 273 -17.71 7.72 -21.26
CA VAL A 273 -16.31 7.99 -21.63
C VAL A 273 -15.45 8.39 -20.41
N SER A 274 -16.08 8.86 -19.33
CA SER A 274 -15.36 9.32 -18.13
C SER A 274 -14.69 8.19 -17.36
N ASP A 275 -15.30 7.00 -17.31
CA ASP A 275 -14.76 5.86 -16.57
C ASP A 275 -13.57 5.22 -17.29
N GLU A 276 -13.60 5.12 -18.63
CA GLU A 276 -12.47 4.59 -19.41
C GLU A 276 -11.24 5.50 -19.35
N ALA A 277 -11.43 6.82 -19.33
CA ALA A 277 -10.33 7.79 -19.19
C ALA A 277 -9.69 7.72 -17.80
N ALA A 278 -10.50 7.59 -16.74
CA ALA A 278 -10.01 7.42 -15.37
C ALA A 278 -9.24 6.10 -15.19
N LEU A 279 -9.77 5.00 -15.72
CA LEU A 279 -9.09 3.69 -15.71
C LEU A 279 -7.77 3.73 -16.49
N ARG A 280 -7.70 4.44 -17.62
CA ARG A 280 -6.44 4.64 -18.35
C ARG A 280 -5.42 5.40 -17.51
N ILE A 281 -5.81 6.52 -16.88
CA ILE A 281 -4.92 7.34 -16.04
C ILE A 281 -4.36 6.52 -14.87
N ASP A 282 -5.18 5.70 -14.22
CA ASP A 282 -4.76 4.89 -13.07
C ASP A 282 -3.83 3.73 -13.48
N GLN A 283 -4.07 3.14 -14.66
CA GLN A 283 -3.15 2.18 -15.26
C GLN A 283 -1.78 2.80 -15.56
N PHE A 284 -1.74 3.98 -16.20
CA PHE A 284 -0.50 4.71 -16.50
C PHE A 284 0.34 4.97 -15.24
N LYS A 285 -0.28 5.44 -14.16
CA LYS A 285 0.41 5.65 -12.86
C LYS A 285 0.99 4.38 -12.26
N THR A 286 0.29 3.25 -12.40
CA THR A 286 0.77 1.96 -11.92
C THR A 286 2.04 1.56 -12.67
N ILE A 287 2.09 1.72 -14.00
CA ILE A 287 3.25 1.37 -14.82
C ILE A 287 4.44 2.27 -14.52
N ASP A 288 4.23 3.57 -14.36
CA ASP A 288 5.29 4.51 -13.99
C ASP A 288 6.03 4.04 -12.72
N SER A 289 5.27 3.49 -11.76
CA SER A 289 5.82 2.93 -10.53
C SER A 289 6.71 1.70 -10.78
N PHE A 290 6.29 0.77 -11.64
CA PHE A 290 7.08 -0.43 -11.97
C PHE A 290 8.25 -0.16 -12.93
N LEU A 291 8.14 0.85 -13.81
CA LEU A 291 9.25 1.34 -14.61
C LEU A 291 10.32 1.97 -13.71
N LEU A 292 9.90 2.72 -12.68
CA LEU A 292 10.82 3.23 -11.67
C LEU A 292 11.46 2.08 -10.87
N SER A 293 10.68 1.05 -10.49
CA SER A 293 11.22 -0.16 -9.84
C SER A 293 12.30 -0.82 -10.70
N LEU A 294 12.04 -0.98 -12.01
CA LEU A 294 12.99 -1.57 -12.96
C LEU A 294 14.28 -0.74 -13.05
N TYR A 295 14.12 0.58 -13.25
CA TYR A 295 15.25 1.50 -13.31
C TYR A 295 16.11 1.40 -12.03
N GLN A 296 15.48 1.38 -10.86
CA GLN A 296 16.19 1.32 -9.59
C GLN A 296 16.87 -0.03 -9.37
N ALA A 297 16.20 -1.15 -9.67
CA ALA A 297 16.78 -2.46 -9.51
C ALA A 297 18.04 -2.63 -10.38
N VAL A 298 17.97 -2.19 -11.65
CA VAL A 298 19.11 -2.17 -12.59
C VAL A 298 20.23 -1.24 -12.11
N PHE A 299 19.87 -0.06 -11.62
CA PHE A 299 20.85 0.93 -11.18
C PHE A 299 21.56 0.52 -9.88
N VAL A 300 20.84 -0.09 -8.94
CA VAL A 300 21.34 -0.42 -7.60
C VAL A 300 22.06 -1.77 -7.57
N ASN A 301 21.56 -2.78 -8.28
CA ASN A 301 22.13 -4.13 -8.24
C ASN A 301 22.81 -4.50 -9.56
N ARG A 302 24.13 -4.71 -9.50
CA ARG A 302 24.97 -5.03 -10.68
C ARG A 302 24.63 -6.35 -11.37
N HIS A 303 24.04 -7.31 -10.66
CA HIS A 303 23.66 -8.62 -11.20
C HIS A 303 22.30 -8.58 -11.90
N PHE A 304 21.46 -7.58 -11.62
CA PHE A 304 20.08 -7.51 -12.10
C PHE A 304 19.98 -7.50 -13.63
N MET A 305 20.88 -6.79 -14.31
CA MET A 305 20.95 -6.80 -15.78
C MET A 305 21.23 -8.19 -16.35
N GLY A 306 22.10 -8.96 -15.69
CA GLY A 306 22.37 -10.34 -16.06
C GLY A 306 21.10 -11.17 -15.95
N ILE A 307 20.39 -11.09 -14.82
CA ILE A 307 19.14 -11.84 -14.59
C ILE A 307 18.07 -11.50 -15.64
N LEU A 308 17.90 -10.22 -16.00
CA LEU A 308 16.97 -9.81 -17.05
C LEU A 308 17.32 -10.42 -18.41
N ALA A 309 18.60 -10.45 -18.78
CA ALA A 309 19.04 -11.03 -20.05
C ALA A 309 18.81 -12.55 -20.11
N HIS A 310 19.11 -13.28 -19.02
CA HIS A 310 18.92 -14.73 -18.97
C HIS A 310 17.45 -15.13 -18.95
N SER A 311 16.62 -14.43 -18.16
CA SER A 311 15.18 -14.70 -18.10
C SER A 311 14.45 -14.47 -19.43
N GLN A 312 14.97 -13.60 -20.31
CA GLN A 312 14.46 -13.43 -21.68
C GLN A 312 14.95 -14.51 -22.65
N ALA A 313 16.18 -15.02 -22.47
CA ALA A 313 16.73 -16.07 -23.31
C ALA A 313 15.91 -17.37 -23.18
N ASP A 314 15.43 -17.71 -21.99
CA ASP A 314 14.58 -18.88 -21.73
C ASP A 314 13.18 -18.78 -22.37
N LEU A 315 12.75 -17.57 -22.78
CA LEU A 315 11.46 -17.33 -23.45
C LEU A 315 11.54 -17.45 -24.98
N ILE A 316 12.74 -17.55 -25.56
CA ILE A 316 12.93 -17.75 -27.00
C ILE A 316 12.80 -19.25 -27.28
N PRO A 317 11.76 -19.72 -28.00
CA PRO A 317 11.66 -21.14 -28.35
C PRO A 317 12.86 -21.52 -29.23
N GLU A 318 13.48 -22.67 -28.97
CA GLU A 318 14.48 -23.22 -29.89
C GLU A 318 13.89 -23.30 -31.31
N PRO A 319 14.65 -22.88 -32.34
CA PRO A 319 14.18 -22.98 -33.71
C PRO A 319 13.89 -24.46 -34.03
N PRO A 320 12.81 -24.77 -34.77
CA PRO A 320 12.48 -26.15 -35.09
C PRO A 320 13.65 -26.80 -35.83
N ILE A 321 14.15 -27.91 -35.27
CA ILE A 321 15.19 -28.74 -35.89
C ILE A 321 14.60 -29.30 -37.18
N VAL A 322 14.93 -28.69 -38.31
CA VAL A 322 14.62 -29.27 -39.63
C VAL A 322 15.54 -30.46 -39.80
N THR A 323 15.00 -31.66 -39.53
CA THR A 323 15.67 -32.91 -39.87
C THR A 323 15.66 -33.01 -41.39
N ILE A 324 16.79 -32.65 -42.02
CA ILE A 324 17.02 -32.93 -43.43
C ILE A 324 17.10 -34.45 -43.54
N THR A 325 16.05 -35.05 -44.10
CA THR A 325 16.08 -36.46 -44.50
C THR A 325 16.77 -36.51 -45.85
N ASP A 326 18.02 -36.97 -45.84
CA ASP A 326 18.77 -37.25 -47.06
C ASP A 326 18.04 -38.31 -47.89
N THR A 327 17.70 -37.96 -49.12
CA THR A 327 17.21 -38.86 -50.17
C THR A 327 18.34 -39.58 -50.88
#